data_AF-A0A120HUW7-F1
#
_entry.id   AF-A0A120HUW7-F1
#
_cell.length_a   1.000
_cell.length_b   1.000
_cell.length_c   1.000
_cell.angle_alpha   90.00
_cell.angle_beta   90.00
_cell.angle_gamma   90.00
#
_symmetry.space_group_name_H-M   'P 1'
#
loop_
_entity.id
_entity.type
_entity.pdbx_description
1 polymer ?
#
loop_
_entity_poly.entity_id
_entity_poly.type
_entity_poly.pdbx_seq_one_letter_code
_entity_poly.pdbx_strand_id
1 'polypeptide(L)' 'VEATPSIVALERPFSVVLRILNSCDRTMDLMLSFDSQQSSRALLWEGISGRQLGRIEPSSSLDLFLEATPIRTGLQ' A
#
# COMPACT_ATOMS: atom_id res chain seq x y z
N VAL A 1 13.29 5.47 3.27
CA VAL A 1 12.90 4.08 2.90
C VAL A 1 13.52 3.18 3.95
N GLU A 2 12.89 3.04 5.12
CA GLU A 2 13.46 2.28 6.25
C GLU A 2 12.43 1.42 7.00
N ALA A 3 11.13 1.53 6.68
CA ALA A 3 10.08 0.89 7.47
C ALA A 3 9.63 -0.49 6.98
N THR A 4 9.91 -0.86 5.72
CA THR A 4 9.48 -2.15 5.17
C THR A 4 10.50 -3.24 5.52
N PRO A 5 10.09 -4.35 6.15
CA PRO A 5 11.01 -5.42 6.55
C PRO A 5 11.69 -6.08 5.34
N SER A 6 12.96 -6.46 5.50
CA SER A 6 13.73 -7.20 4.49
C SER A 6 13.35 -8.68 4.40
N ILE A 7 12.81 -9.24 5.48
CA ILE A 7 12.37 -10.63 5.58
C ILE A 7 11.01 -10.65 6.28
N VAL A 8 10.06 -11.37 5.70
CA VAL A 8 8.72 -11.59 6.26
C VAL A 8 8.41 -13.08 6.23
N ALA A 9 7.66 -13.55 7.22
CA ALA A 9 7.21 -14.94 7.25
C ALA A 9 6.01 -15.12 6.32
N LEU A 10 6.00 -16.21 5.55
CA LEU A 10 4.83 -16.62 4.78
C LEU A 10 3.62 -16.77 5.71
N GLU A 11 2.44 -16.43 5.16
CA GLU A 11 1.15 -16.55 5.82
C GLU A 11 1.04 -15.75 7.13
N ARG A 12 1.96 -14.79 7.36
CA ARG A 12 1.90 -13.85 8.47
C ARG A 12 1.77 -12.42 7.94
N PRO A 13 0.79 -11.64 8.43
CA PRO A 13 0.68 -10.24 8.06
C PRO A 13 1.92 -9.45 8.46
N PHE A 14 2.28 -8.48 7.63
CA PHE A 14 3.28 -7.47 7.95
C PHE A 14 2.82 -6.08 7.52
N SER A 15 3.30 -5.06 8.22
CA SER A 15 2.95 -3.67 7.92
C SER A 15 3.75 -3.15 6.73
N VAL A 16 3.05 -2.44 5.85
CA VAL A 16 3.61 -1.69 4.73
C VAL A 16 3.20 -0.23 4.89
N VAL A 17 4.20 0.65 4.94
CA VAL A 17 3.96 2.11 5.00
C VAL A 17 4.28 2.70 3.64
N LEU A 18 3.28 3.30 3.01
CA LEU A 18 3.41 4.02 1.74
C LEU A 18 3.32 5.51 2.00
N ARG A 19 4.30 6.27 1.53
CA ARG A 19 4.23 7.74 1.53
C ARG A 19 3.83 8.23 0.14
N ILE A 20 2.69 8.90 0.06
CA ILE A 20 2.19 9.51 -1.17
C ILE A 20 2.53 11.00 -1.12
N LEU A 21 3.33 11.47 -2.08
CA LEU A 21 3.67 12.89 -2.23
C LEU A 21 2.83 13.50 -3.35
N ASN A 22 2.12 14.58 -3.08
CA ASN A 22 1.45 15.37 -4.11
C ASN A 22 2.44 16.34 -4.74
N SER A 23 2.95 15.97 -5.91
CA SER A 23 3.83 16.83 -6.74
C SER A 23 3.07 17.74 -7.71
N CYS A 24 1.74 17.76 -7.66
CA CYS A 24 0.93 18.67 -8.47
C CYS A 24 0.81 20.05 -7.80
N ASP A 25 0.45 21.04 -8.59
CA ASP A 25 0.12 22.42 -8.17
C ASP A 25 -1.33 22.57 -7.68
N ARG A 26 -2.06 21.47 -7.57
CA ARG A 26 -3.46 21.41 -7.12
C ARG A 26 -3.69 20.33 -6.08
N THR A 27 -4.75 20.51 -5.29
CA THR A 27 -5.23 19.50 -4.34
C THR A 27 -5.69 18.24 -5.09
N MET A 28 -5.27 17.08 -4.61
CA MET A 28 -5.68 15.78 -5.13
C MET A 28 -6.65 15.08 -4.16
N ASP A 29 -7.70 14.46 -4.70
CA ASP A 29 -8.59 13.58 -3.94
C ASP A 29 -8.33 12.14 -4.39
N LEU A 30 -7.92 11.28 -3.46
CA LEU A 30 -7.44 9.94 -3.77
C LEU A 30 -8.33 8.86 -3.16
N MET A 31 -8.57 7.80 -3.93
CA MET A 31 -9.29 6.61 -3.49
C MET A 31 -8.36 5.40 -3.57
N LEU A 32 -8.28 4.63 -2.49
CA LEU A 32 -7.53 3.38 -2.43
C LEU A 32 -8.35 2.27 -3.10
N SER A 33 -7.73 1.57 -4.04
CA SER A 33 -8.28 0.34 -4.59
C SER A 33 -7.28 -0.81 -4.47
N PHE A 34 -7.77 -1.97 -4.04
CA PHE A 34 -7.00 -3.20 -4.11
C PHE A 34 -7.43 -3.97 -5.35
N ASP A 35 -6.51 -4.12 -6.31
CA ASP A 35 -6.75 -5.02 -7.42
C ASP A 35 -6.80 -6.45 -6.87
N SER A 36 -7.92 -7.13 -7.11
CA SER A 36 -8.21 -8.51 -6.71
C SER A 36 -8.24 -9.52 -7.87
N GLN A 37 -7.92 -9.12 -9.12
CA GLN A 37 -8.11 -9.96 -10.32
C GLN A 37 -6.89 -10.63 -10.97
N GLN A 38 -5.78 -10.93 -10.27
CA GLN A 38 -4.66 -11.67 -10.89
C GLN A 38 -4.41 -13.03 -10.22
N SER A 39 -4.41 -14.09 -11.04
CA SER A 39 -4.18 -15.50 -10.66
C SER A 39 -2.74 -15.79 -10.17
N SER A 40 -1.85 -14.80 -10.21
CA SER A 40 -0.42 -14.88 -9.87
C SER A 40 -0.03 -14.13 -8.58
N ARG A 41 -0.98 -13.83 -7.69
CA ARG A 41 -0.65 -13.07 -6.47
C ARG A 41 0.30 -13.82 -5.53
N ALA A 42 1.36 -13.12 -5.12
CA ALA A 42 2.26 -13.51 -4.04
C ALA A 42 1.93 -12.81 -2.70
N LEU A 43 1.08 -11.77 -2.74
CA LEU A 43 0.67 -10.97 -1.58
C LEU A 43 -0.85 -10.82 -1.56
N LEU A 44 -1.45 -10.93 -0.37
CA LEU A 44 -2.83 -10.55 -0.09
C LEU A 44 -2.83 -9.24 0.69
N TRP A 45 -3.55 -8.23 0.20
CA TRP A 45 -3.71 -6.99 0.93
C TRP A 45 -4.88 -7.11 1.91
N GLU A 46 -4.64 -6.68 3.14
CA GLU A 46 -5.66 -6.57 4.17
C GLU A 46 -6.16 -5.11 4.19
N GLY A 47 -7.46 -4.92 3.95
CA GLY A 47 -8.04 -3.60 3.91
C GLY A 47 -9.31 -3.50 3.09
N ILE A 48 -9.82 -2.26 2.99
CA ILE A 48 -11.06 -1.93 2.31
C ILE A 48 -10.75 -1.21 1.00
N SER A 49 -11.12 -1.83 -0.14
CA SER A 49 -11.08 -1.21 -1.46
C SER A 49 -12.19 -0.15 -1.57
N GLY A 50 -11.96 0.92 -2.34
CA GLY A 50 -12.87 2.05 -2.46
C GLY A 50 -12.81 3.05 -1.30
N ARG A 51 -11.87 2.88 -0.35
CA ARG A 51 -11.68 3.81 0.77
C ARG A 51 -11.12 5.15 0.27
N GLN A 52 -11.79 6.25 0.60
CA GLN A 52 -11.25 7.59 0.40
C GLN A 52 -10.05 7.81 1.32
N LEU A 53 -8.93 8.24 0.75
CA LEU A 53 -7.70 8.58 1.49
C LEU A 53 -7.69 10.04 1.95
N GLY A 54 -8.64 10.83 1.46
CA GLY A 54 -8.77 12.25 1.74
C GLY A 54 -8.05 13.12 0.72
N ARG A 55 -8.08 14.42 0.99
CA ARG A 55 -7.46 15.44 0.13
C ARG A 55 -5.99 15.62 0.51
N ILE A 56 -5.14 15.67 -0.51
CA ILE A 56 -3.71 15.95 -0.35
C ILE A 56 -3.44 17.30 -1.02
N GLU A 57 -3.03 18.29 -0.23
CA GLU A 57 -2.72 19.64 -0.73
C GLU A 57 -1.44 19.67 -1.59
N PRO A 58 -1.24 20.68 -2.45
CA PRO A 58 -0.02 20.83 -3.24
C PRO A 58 1.24 20.73 -2.38
N SER A 59 2.26 20.00 -2.86
CA SER A 59 3.55 19.80 -2.17
C SER A 59 3.47 19.14 -0.78
N SER A 60 2.32 18.60 -0.40
CA SER A 60 2.14 17.85 0.86
C SER A 60 2.18 16.34 0.64
N SER A 61 2.34 15.59 1.74
CA SER A 61 2.38 14.13 1.71
C SER A 61 1.41 13.48 2.68
N LEU A 62 0.93 12.29 2.33
CA LEU A 62 0.11 11.43 3.17
C LEU A 62 0.83 10.10 3.40
N ASP A 63 0.93 9.68 4.66
CA ASP A 63 1.38 8.34 5.02
C ASP A 63 0.17 7.39 5.10
N LEU A 64 0.23 6.32 4.32
CA LEU A 64 -0.78 5.27 4.27
C LEU A 64 -0.19 4.00 4.89
N PHE A 65 -0.86 3.51 5.93
CA PHE A 65 -0.51 2.29 6.65
C PHE A 65 -1.39 1.16 6.16
N LEU A 66 -0.78 0.13 5.59
CA LEU A 66 -1.43 -1.06 5.05
C LEU A 66 -0.87 -2.32 5.71
N GLU A 67 -1.61 -3.40 5.65
CA GLU A 67 -1.14 -4.73 6.01
C GLU A 67 -1.21 -5.65 4.79
N ALA A 68 -0.19 -6.49 4.66
CA ALA A 68 -0.12 -7.48 3.60
C ALA A 68 0.31 -8.83 4.16
N THR A 69 -0.27 -9.90 3.63
CA THR A 69 0.08 -11.28 3.95
C THR A 69 0.74 -11.93 2.73
N PRO A 70 2.01 -12.35 2.82
CA PRO A 70 2.70 -13.04 1.74
C PRO A 70 2.24 -14.50 1.67
N ILE A 71 1.78 -14.92 0.50
CA ILE A 71 1.25 -16.28 0.26
C ILE A 71 2.14 -17.14 -0.63
N ARG A 72 3.21 -16.55 -1.18
CA ARG A 72 4.23 -17.26 -1.98
C ARG A 72 5.60 -16.64 -1.71
N THR A 73 6.65 -17.44 -1.80
CA THR A 73 8.02 -16.92 -1.82
C THR A 73 8.31 -16.20 -3.13
N GLY A 74 9.06 -15.10 -3.06
CA GLY A 74 9.58 -14.38 -4.23
C GLY A 74 10.88 -14.98 -4.77
N LEU A 75 11.67 -14.16 -5.48
CA LEU A 75 13.01 -14.54 -5.94
C LEU A 75 13.90 -14.88 -4.73
N GLN A 76 14.49 -16.08 -4.74
CA GLN A 76 15.53 -16.49 -3.80
C GLN A 76 16.92 -16.19 -4.36
#